data_AF-A0A1V0DIE9-F1
#
_entry.id   AF-A0A1V0DIE9-F1
#
_cell.length_a   1.000
_cell.length_b   1.000
_cell.length_c   1.000
_cell.angle_alpha   90.00
_cell.angle_beta   90.00
_cell.angle_gamma   90.00
#
_symmetry.space_group_name_H-M   'P 1'
#
loop_
_entity.id
_entity.type
_entity.pdbx_description
1 polymer ?
#
loop_
_entity_poly.entity_id
_entity_poly.type
_entity_poly.pdbx_seq_one_letter_code
_entity_poly.pdbx_strand_id
1 'polypeptide(L)'
;MPPSVPPRTDAGSATRPAHPRRRLLGATLALASITILSIMIDTWSALGTKPAGERLARIERSPQFHDGRFVNVLPTVHSGLSLSTVRDLIRGGSDYRRPDAPVPVVPRTAADFAGPAPALRVTWLGHSTLFIEIEGARMLVDPVWGDRASPSSFIGAPRFYAPPLPLAEVPALDAVVISHDHYDHLDEPTIKALAARVPRFIVPLGVGAHLEYWGVAPERITELDWWERTEVRGVTLVSTPARHFSGRFLNDRDATLWSGWAFLGAERRVYYSGDTAMTPQFEEIGARLGPFDLTFIEAGAYNANWADVHLGPEQAVAAHRMVRGRLLVPVHWALFDLALHGWTEPAERVRAAAEAAGVSVAFPRPGESITPGAPPTEPWWPTLPWQTAEEAPVVSSGMPAPALTSRR
;
A
#
# COMPACT_ATOMS: atom_id res chain seq x y z
N MET A 1 1.91 47.80 86.08
CA MET A 1 1.49 48.70 84.97
C MET A 1 2.67 48.86 84.04
N PRO A 2 2.55 48.90 82.69
CA PRO A 2 1.44 48.63 81.75
C PRO A 2 1.93 47.65 80.61
N PRO A 3 1.35 47.54 79.40
CA PRO A 3 -0.02 47.77 78.93
C PRO A 3 -0.68 46.51 78.31
N SER A 4 -2.00 46.60 78.20
CA SER A 4 -2.92 45.75 77.41
C SER A 4 -2.60 45.73 75.91
N VAL A 5 -2.54 44.53 75.32
CA VAL A 5 -2.46 44.31 73.86
C VAL A 5 -3.88 44.40 73.26
N PRO A 6 -4.11 45.18 72.18
CA PRO A 6 -5.43 45.27 71.53
C PRO A 6 -5.71 44.05 70.62
N PRO A 7 -6.98 43.74 70.32
CA PRO A 7 -7.34 42.57 69.52
C PRO A 7 -7.01 42.78 68.04
N ARG A 8 -6.52 41.73 67.38
CA ARG A 8 -6.36 41.68 65.92
C ARG A 8 -7.73 41.60 65.26
N THR A 9 -7.98 42.50 64.32
CA THR A 9 -9.13 42.49 63.41
C THR A 9 -8.90 41.46 62.30
N ASP A 10 -9.86 40.55 62.13
CA ASP A 10 -9.91 39.62 60.99
C ASP A 10 -10.21 40.38 59.70
N ALA A 11 -9.24 40.41 58.79
CA ALA A 11 -9.44 40.86 57.42
C ALA A 11 -9.96 39.68 56.57
N GLY A 12 -11.24 39.72 56.22
CA GLY A 12 -11.89 38.76 55.35
C GLY A 12 -11.17 38.62 54.00
N SER A 13 -10.98 37.36 53.56
CA SER A 13 -10.39 37.05 52.27
C SER A 13 -11.36 37.41 51.14
N ALA A 14 -11.11 38.54 50.46
CA ALA A 14 -11.73 38.83 49.18
C ALA A 14 -11.17 37.88 48.11
N THR A 15 -11.99 36.96 47.61
CA THR A 15 -11.67 36.11 46.46
C THR A 15 -11.51 36.99 45.22
N ARG A 16 -10.26 37.20 44.78
CA ARG A 16 -9.95 37.91 43.53
C ARG A 16 -10.62 37.20 42.34
N PRO A 17 -11.34 37.90 41.45
CA PRO A 17 -11.92 37.28 40.27
C PRO A 17 -10.80 36.81 39.33
N ALA A 18 -10.82 35.54 38.95
CA ALA A 18 -9.84 34.97 38.03
C ALA A 18 -9.91 35.70 36.68
N HIS A 19 -8.81 36.37 36.30
CA HIS A 19 -8.72 37.16 35.08
C HIS A 19 -9.04 36.33 33.82
N PRO A 20 -9.92 36.81 32.92
CA PRO A 20 -10.36 36.07 31.72
C PRO A 20 -9.20 35.66 30.80
N ARG A 21 -8.10 36.43 30.78
CA ARG A 21 -6.88 36.09 30.02
C ARG A 21 -6.14 34.84 30.51
N ARG A 22 -6.16 34.56 31.82
CA ARG A 22 -5.56 33.34 32.39
C ARG A 22 -6.40 32.10 32.09
N ARG A 23 -7.73 32.25 32.07
CA ARG A 23 -8.66 31.20 31.65
C ARG A 23 -8.53 30.90 30.16
N LEU A 24 -8.36 31.93 29.32
CA LEU A 24 -8.13 31.77 27.88
C LEU A 24 -6.79 31.07 27.59
N LEU A 25 -5.70 31.49 28.23
CA LEU A 25 -4.38 30.86 28.07
C LEU A 25 -4.39 29.39 28.53
N GLY A 26 -5.02 29.10 29.66
CA GLY A 26 -5.22 27.73 30.15
C GLY A 26 -6.05 26.86 29.20
N ALA A 27 -7.10 27.42 28.59
CA ALA A 27 -7.90 26.72 27.59
C ALA A 27 -7.10 26.41 26.31
N THR A 28 -6.28 27.35 25.81
CA THR A 28 -5.38 27.09 24.66
C THR A 28 -4.31 26.05 24.96
N LEU A 29 -3.69 26.06 26.14
CA LEU A 29 -2.70 25.06 26.53
C LEU A 29 -3.34 23.68 26.70
N ALA A 30 -4.53 23.61 27.31
CA ALA A 30 -5.28 22.36 27.40
C ALA A 30 -5.66 21.81 26.02
N LEU A 31 -6.12 22.67 25.11
CA LEU A 31 -6.45 22.27 23.74
C LEU A 31 -5.20 21.79 22.98
N ALA A 32 -4.07 22.50 23.10
CA ALA A 32 -2.80 22.08 22.49
C ALA A 32 -2.32 20.72 23.03
N SER A 33 -2.41 20.49 24.35
CA SER A 33 -2.07 19.20 24.97
C SER A 33 -2.99 18.07 24.51
N ILE A 34 -4.29 18.32 24.38
CA ILE A 34 -5.25 17.34 23.85
C ILE A 34 -4.90 17.00 22.40
N THR A 35 -4.63 18.01 21.56
CA THR A 35 -4.23 17.78 20.16
C THR A 35 -2.93 16.99 20.06
N ILE A 36 -1.90 17.33 20.83
CA ILE A 36 -0.62 16.59 20.86
C ILE A 36 -0.86 15.14 21.31
N LEU A 37 -1.65 14.93 22.36
CA LEU A 37 -1.97 13.60 22.85
C LEU A 37 -2.74 12.78 21.81
N SER A 38 -3.73 13.37 21.11
CA SER A 38 -4.44 12.70 20.01
C SER A 38 -3.49 12.32 18.88
N ILE A 39 -2.59 13.22 18.47
CA ILE A 39 -1.57 12.93 17.46
C ILE A 39 -0.68 11.76 17.89
N MET A 40 -0.26 11.73 19.16
CA MET A 40 0.57 10.65 19.69
C MET A 40 -0.17 9.32 19.75
N ILE A 41 -1.44 9.32 20.15
CA ILE A 41 -2.29 8.12 20.21
C ILE A 41 -2.53 7.57 18.80
N ASP A 42 -2.92 8.43 17.84
CA ASP A 42 -3.15 8.04 16.45
C ASP A 42 -1.87 7.45 15.85
N THR A 43 -0.73 8.12 16.04
CA THR A 43 0.56 7.65 15.56
C THR A 43 0.95 6.31 16.16
N TRP A 44 0.72 6.13 17.47
CA TRP A 44 1.04 4.88 18.17
C TRP A 44 0.17 3.71 17.71
N SER A 45 -1.14 3.96 17.58
CA SER A 45 -2.09 2.94 17.11
C SER A 45 -1.73 2.46 15.71
N ALA A 46 -1.35 3.36 14.82
CA ALA A 46 -1.02 3.05 13.42
C ALA A 46 0.26 2.20 13.26
N LEU A 47 1.14 2.15 14.26
CA LEU A 47 2.29 1.24 14.27
C LEU A 47 1.85 -0.24 14.36
N GLY A 48 0.70 -0.49 14.98
CA GLY A 48 0.21 -1.82 15.28
C GLY A 48 1.08 -2.57 16.29
N THR A 49 1.15 -3.91 16.20
CA THR A 49 1.89 -4.72 17.17
C THR A 49 2.65 -5.87 16.52
N LYS A 50 3.69 -6.34 17.21
CA LYS A 50 4.51 -7.48 16.76
C LYS A 50 3.78 -8.82 16.95
N PRO A 51 4.06 -9.82 16.09
CA PRO A 51 3.62 -11.19 16.31
C PRO A 51 4.09 -11.74 17.65
N ALA A 52 3.24 -12.52 18.32
CA ALA A 52 3.53 -13.20 19.57
C ALA A 52 2.80 -14.55 19.64
N GLY A 53 3.12 -15.38 20.64
CA GLY A 53 2.42 -16.64 20.91
C GLY A 53 2.45 -17.61 19.73
N GLU A 54 1.31 -18.24 19.41
CA GLU A 54 1.20 -19.22 18.32
C GLU A 54 1.54 -18.65 16.95
N ARG A 55 1.24 -17.37 16.72
CA ARG A 55 1.56 -16.66 15.47
C ARG A 55 3.07 -16.57 15.28
N LEU A 56 3.80 -16.16 16.33
CA LEU A 56 5.26 -16.12 16.29
C LEU A 56 5.85 -17.52 16.09
N ALA A 57 5.32 -18.52 16.81
CA ALA A 57 5.77 -19.90 16.63
C ALA A 57 5.54 -20.40 15.20
N ARG A 58 4.47 -19.96 14.51
CA ARG A 58 4.23 -20.28 13.10
C ARG A 58 5.21 -19.56 12.18
N ILE A 59 5.49 -18.28 12.43
CA ILE A 59 6.49 -17.50 11.70
C ILE A 59 7.87 -18.17 11.77
N GLU A 60 8.30 -18.58 12.97
CA GLU A 60 9.59 -19.23 13.20
C GLU A 60 9.75 -20.59 12.48
N ARG A 61 8.64 -21.20 12.05
CA ARG A 61 8.65 -22.44 11.23
C ARG A 61 8.64 -22.18 9.74
N SER A 62 8.46 -20.93 9.30
CA SER A 62 8.49 -20.58 7.88
C SER A 62 9.88 -20.85 7.30
N PRO A 63 9.98 -21.45 6.10
CA PRO A 63 11.26 -21.58 5.40
C PRO A 63 11.85 -20.22 4.98
N GLN A 64 11.08 -19.13 5.04
CA GLN A 64 11.54 -17.79 4.69
C GLN A 64 12.01 -16.99 5.93
N PHE A 65 11.92 -17.57 7.12
CA PHE A 65 12.27 -16.90 8.37
C PHE A 65 13.62 -17.40 8.90
N HIS A 66 14.60 -16.52 8.93
CA HIS A 66 15.98 -16.81 9.33
C HIS A 66 16.53 -15.69 10.22
N ASP A 67 17.24 -16.08 11.30
CA ASP A 67 17.89 -15.16 12.23
C ASP A 67 16.97 -14.06 12.79
N GLY A 68 15.72 -14.42 13.10
CA GLY A 68 14.73 -13.52 13.71
C GLY A 68 14.02 -12.57 12.76
N ARG A 69 14.12 -12.79 11.44
CA ARG A 69 13.44 -11.99 10.41
C ARG A 69 13.10 -12.80 9.17
N PHE A 70 12.16 -12.31 8.37
CA PHE A 70 11.97 -12.80 7.01
C PHE A 70 13.12 -12.36 6.09
N VAL A 71 13.46 -13.19 5.11
CA VAL A 71 14.53 -12.89 4.14
C VAL A 71 14.09 -13.19 2.72
N ASN A 72 14.61 -12.42 1.78
CA ASN A 72 14.41 -12.66 0.36
C ASN A 72 15.26 -13.84 -0.14
N VAL A 73 14.72 -14.64 -1.06
CA VAL A 73 15.47 -15.70 -1.76
C VAL A 73 16.66 -15.12 -2.53
N LEU A 74 16.43 -14.00 -3.25
CA LEU A 74 17.51 -13.19 -3.80
C LEU A 74 17.88 -12.08 -2.81
N PRO A 75 19.10 -12.08 -2.27
CA PRO A 75 19.53 -11.06 -1.31
C PRO A 75 19.39 -9.64 -1.86
N THR A 76 18.96 -8.73 -1.00
CA THR A 76 18.89 -7.30 -1.32
C THR A 76 20.27 -6.68 -1.16
N VAL A 77 20.80 -6.09 -2.23
CA VAL A 77 22.10 -5.37 -2.23
C VAL A 77 21.84 -3.86 -2.10
N HIS A 78 20.77 -3.38 -2.74
CA HIS A 78 20.30 -2.00 -2.71
C HIS A 78 19.14 -1.85 -1.72
N SER A 79 19.46 -1.72 -0.44
CA SER A 79 18.51 -1.27 0.58
C SER A 79 19.20 -0.46 1.66
N GLY A 80 19.09 0.86 1.58
CA GLY A 80 19.60 1.76 2.62
C GLY A 80 19.97 3.15 2.12
N LEU A 81 20.33 4.00 3.08
CA LEU A 81 20.85 5.34 2.84
C LEU A 81 22.32 5.26 2.37
N SER A 82 22.52 4.82 1.12
CA SER A 82 23.83 4.94 0.48
C SER A 82 24.18 6.42 0.27
N LEU A 83 25.47 6.74 0.08
CA LEU A 83 25.88 8.12 -0.22
C LEU A 83 25.21 8.65 -1.51
N SER A 84 24.93 7.79 -2.50
CA SER A 84 24.16 8.18 -3.68
C SER A 84 22.70 8.43 -3.35
N THR A 85 22.06 7.58 -2.54
CA THR A 85 20.67 7.79 -2.07
C THR A 85 20.53 9.14 -1.37
N VAL A 86 21.43 9.46 -0.44
CA VAL A 86 21.43 10.74 0.29
C VAL A 86 21.65 11.92 -0.66
N ARG A 87 22.61 11.81 -1.58
CA ARG A 87 22.88 12.86 -2.57
C ARG A 87 21.67 13.10 -3.48
N ASP A 88 20.99 12.05 -3.92
CA ASP A 88 19.86 12.17 -4.85
C ASP A 88 18.61 12.71 -4.12
N LEU A 89 18.41 12.34 -2.84
CA LEU A 89 17.44 12.98 -1.96
C LEU A 89 17.72 14.48 -1.77
N ILE A 90 19.00 14.88 -1.64
CA ILE A 90 19.40 16.30 -1.47
C ILE A 90 19.28 17.09 -2.78
N ARG A 91 19.65 16.50 -3.92
CA ARG A 91 19.58 17.14 -5.24
C ARG A 91 18.13 17.37 -5.70
N GLY A 92 17.17 16.68 -5.09
CA GLY A 92 15.77 16.72 -5.47
C GLY A 92 15.45 15.72 -6.57
N GLY A 93 14.19 15.29 -6.61
CA GLY A 93 13.65 14.49 -7.71
C GLY A 93 13.19 15.38 -8.87
N SER A 94 12.34 14.82 -9.74
CA SER A 94 11.62 15.56 -10.76
C SER A 94 10.93 16.80 -10.20
N ASP A 95 10.79 17.86 -10.98
CA ASP A 95 9.95 19.01 -10.60
C ASP A 95 8.44 18.64 -10.63
N TYR A 96 8.10 17.49 -11.22
CA TYR A 96 6.74 17.03 -11.48
C TYR A 96 6.33 15.83 -10.61
N ARG A 97 6.82 15.71 -9.37
CA ARG A 97 6.43 14.60 -8.46
C ARG A 97 4.97 14.64 -8.02
N ARG A 98 4.30 15.77 -8.23
CA ARG A 98 2.90 16.00 -7.87
C ARG A 98 2.16 16.62 -9.05
N PRO A 99 0.84 16.39 -9.14
CA PRO A 99 0.05 17.00 -10.18
C PRO A 99 -0.24 18.48 -9.88
N ASP A 100 -0.08 19.33 -10.89
CA ASP A 100 -0.42 20.77 -10.82
C ASP A 100 -1.92 21.04 -11.03
N ALA A 101 -2.65 20.03 -11.52
CA ALA A 101 -4.09 20.07 -11.74
C ALA A 101 -4.75 18.81 -11.15
N PRO A 102 -6.05 18.85 -10.80
CA PRO A 102 -6.74 17.67 -10.29
C PRO A 102 -6.59 16.46 -11.22
N VAL A 103 -6.20 15.32 -10.66
CA VAL A 103 -6.15 14.05 -11.39
C VAL A 103 -7.56 13.66 -11.82
N PRO A 104 -7.80 13.28 -13.10
CA PRO A 104 -9.10 12.80 -13.54
C PRO A 104 -9.50 11.50 -12.81
N VAL A 105 -10.54 11.59 -11.98
CA VAL A 105 -11.11 10.44 -11.24
C VAL A 105 -12.50 10.12 -11.78
N VAL A 106 -12.86 8.84 -11.83
CA VAL A 106 -14.21 8.34 -12.11
C VAL A 106 -14.89 8.03 -10.76
N PRO A 107 -15.80 8.89 -10.27
CA PRO A 107 -16.50 8.63 -9.01
C PRO A 107 -17.35 7.37 -9.09
N ARG A 108 -17.42 6.63 -7.99
CA ARG A 108 -18.18 5.39 -7.85
C ARG A 108 -19.05 5.40 -6.62
N THR A 109 -20.13 4.64 -6.72
CA THR A 109 -21.13 4.43 -5.68
C THR A 109 -21.43 2.94 -5.52
N ALA A 110 -22.14 2.56 -4.47
CA ALA A 110 -22.61 1.19 -4.31
C ALA A 110 -23.48 0.72 -5.50
N ALA A 111 -24.17 1.65 -6.16
CA ALA A 111 -25.06 1.37 -7.28
C ALA A 111 -24.33 0.85 -8.54
N ASP A 112 -23.08 1.28 -8.76
CA ASP A 112 -22.21 0.78 -9.84
C ASP A 112 -21.93 -0.74 -9.75
N PHE A 113 -22.18 -1.32 -8.56
CA PHE A 113 -21.94 -2.72 -8.23
C PHE A 113 -23.23 -3.47 -7.84
N ALA A 114 -24.42 -2.90 -8.04
CA ALA A 114 -25.69 -3.52 -7.63
C ALA A 114 -26.17 -4.66 -8.55
N GLY A 115 -25.63 -4.77 -9.77
CA GLY A 115 -25.99 -5.80 -10.76
C GLY A 115 -25.11 -7.05 -10.70
N PRO A 116 -25.47 -8.11 -11.47
CA PRO A 116 -24.59 -9.26 -11.64
C PRO A 116 -23.28 -8.80 -12.27
N ALA A 117 -22.17 -9.05 -11.57
CA ALA A 117 -20.85 -8.77 -12.10
C ALA A 117 -20.58 -9.66 -13.33
N PRO A 118 -19.78 -9.19 -14.31
CA PRO A 118 -19.22 -10.10 -15.31
C PRO A 118 -18.34 -11.16 -14.63
N ALA A 119 -17.95 -12.20 -15.37
CA ALA A 119 -17.08 -13.27 -14.83
C ALA A 119 -15.78 -12.73 -14.18
N LEU A 120 -15.24 -11.63 -14.71
CA LEU A 120 -14.17 -10.89 -14.07
C LEU A 120 -14.31 -9.38 -14.36
N ARG A 121 -14.32 -8.56 -13.31
CA ARG A 121 -14.18 -7.11 -13.33
C ARG A 121 -13.28 -6.69 -12.18
N VAL A 122 -12.30 -5.84 -12.46
CA VAL A 122 -11.48 -5.21 -11.43
C VAL A 122 -11.64 -3.70 -11.55
N THR A 123 -11.86 -2.99 -10.45
CA THR A 123 -11.88 -1.53 -10.42
C THR A 123 -10.64 -1.05 -9.69
N TRP A 124 -9.82 -0.23 -10.36
CA TRP A 124 -8.63 0.35 -9.74
C TRP A 124 -9.03 1.59 -8.95
N LEU A 125 -8.86 1.59 -7.63
CA LEU A 125 -9.25 2.71 -6.77
C LEU A 125 -8.09 3.68 -6.47
N GLY A 126 -6.94 3.45 -7.09
CA GLY A 126 -5.73 4.25 -6.94
C GLY A 126 -4.62 3.53 -6.20
N HIS A 127 -3.37 3.92 -6.50
CA HIS A 127 -2.16 3.29 -5.97
C HIS A 127 -2.21 1.78 -6.18
N SER A 128 -2.34 1.02 -5.09
CA SER A 128 -2.42 -0.45 -5.08
C SER A 128 -3.79 -0.99 -4.65
N THR A 129 -4.78 -0.11 -4.41
CA THR A 129 -6.11 -0.55 -4.00
C THR A 129 -6.92 -1.06 -5.18
N LEU A 130 -7.35 -2.33 -5.12
CA LEU A 130 -8.16 -2.99 -6.14
C LEU A 130 -9.47 -3.49 -5.54
N PHE A 131 -10.59 -3.22 -6.20
CA PHE A 131 -11.85 -3.90 -5.95
C PHE A 131 -12.07 -4.96 -7.03
N ILE A 132 -11.97 -6.24 -6.65
CA ILE A 132 -12.00 -7.40 -7.55
C ILE A 132 -13.36 -8.09 -7.43
N GLU A 133 -14.04 -8.23 -8.54
CA GLU A 133 -15.20 -9.11 -8.71
C GLU A 133 -14.80 -10.25 -9.65
N ILE A 134 -14.71 -11.46 -9.12
CA ILE A 134 -14.28 -12.64 -9.88
C ILE A 134 -15.23 -13.79 -9.56
N GLU A 135 -15.98 -14.21 -10.57
CA GLU A 135 -16.90 -15.35 -10.53
C GLU A 135 -17.86 -15.33 -9.33
N GLY A 136 -18.35 -14.13 -9.00
CA GLY A 136 -19.31 -13.90 -7.92
C GLY A 136 -18.68 -13.64 -6.55
N ALA A 137 -17.36 -13.73 -6.40
CA ALA A 137 -16.65 -13.29 -5.20
C ALA A 137 -16.27 -11.81 -5.30
N ARG A 138 -16.37 -11.08 -4.19
CA ARG A 138 -15.97 -9.66 -4.06
C ARG A 138 -14.84 -9.50 -3.07
N MET A 139 -13.71 -8.98 -3.52
CA MET A 139 -12.53 -8.81 -2.69
C MET A 139 -11.97 -7.39 -2.82
N LEU A 140 -11.40 -6.91 -1.73
CA LEU A 140 -10.70 -5.63 -1.70
C LEU A 140 -9.23 -5.88 -1.36
N VAL A 141 -8.34 -5.44 -2.24
CA VAL A 141 -6.88 -5.65 -2.11
C VAL A 141 -6.23 -4.34 -1.68
N ASP A 142 -5.31 -4.40 -0.73
CA ASP A 142 -4.50 -3.30 -0.20
C ASP A 142 -5.28 -1.98 -0.04
N PRO A 143 -6.34 -1.98 0.80
CA PRO A 143 -7.28 -0.87 0.86
C PRO A 143 -6.74 0.32 1.65
N VAL A 144 -6.61 1.47 0.98
CA VAL A 144 -6.14 2.74 1.61
C VAL A 144 -7.11 3.90 1.36
N TRP A 145 -7.95 4.18 2.36
CA TRP A 145 -8.82 5.36 2.41
C TRP A 145 -8.22 6.52 3.20
N GLY A 146 -7.19 6.28 4.03
CA GLY A 146 -6.45 7.32 4.72
C GLY A 146 -5.95 8.44 3.78
N ASP A 147 -5.86 9.65 4.31
CA ASP A 147 -5.42 10.83 3.54
C ASP A 147 -3.91 10.80 3.23
N ARG A 148 -3.15 9.97 3.94
CA ARG A 148 -1.69 9.90 3.91
C ARG A 148 -1.20 8.46 4.06
N ALA A 149 -0.16 8.11 3.30
CA ALA A 149 0.63 6.91 3.52
C ALA A 149 1.62 7.14 4.67
N SER A 150 1.15 7.05 5.92
CA SER A 150 1.95 7.39 7.10
C SER A 150 1.31 6.88 8.39
N PRO A 151 2.09 6.65 9.46
CA PRO A 151 1.52 6.44 10.79
C PRO A 151 0.80 7.67 11.32
N SER A 152 1.09 8.86 10.79
CA SER A 152 0.53 10.13 11.27
C SER A 152 -0.39 10.75 10.23
N SER A 153 -1.52 11.29 10.70
CA SER A 153 -2.44 12.11 9.89
C SER A 153 -1.87 13.49 9.51
N PHE A 154 -0.71 13.88 10.05
CA PHE A 154 -0.07 15.18 9.80
C PHE A 154 1.23 15.09 8.99
N ILE A 155 1.95 13.98 9.09
CA ILE A 155 3.27 13.76 8.48
C ILE A 155 3.14 12.73 7.34
N GLY A 156 3.96 12.81 6.28
CA GLY A 156 3.97 11.86 5.17
C GLY A 156 3.46 12.44 3.84
N ALA A 157 3.34 11.61 2.81
CA ALA A 157 2.81 12.04 1.51
C ALA A 157 1.28 12.08 1.55
N PRO A 158 0.63 13.24 1.34
CA PRO A 158 -0.82 13.28 1.16
C PRO A 158 -1.21 12.68 -0.18
N ARG A 159 -2.40 12.10 -0.26
CA ARG A 159 -2.97 11.60 -1.52
C ARG A 159 -3.31 12.75 -2.48
N PHE A 160 -3.16 12.53 -3.77
CA PHE A 160 -3.46 13.52 -4.81
C PHE A 160 -4.96 13.73 -5.06
N TYR A 161 -5.78 12.72 -4.78
CA TYR A 161 -7.23 12.73 -4.95
C TYR A 161 -7.91 11.86 -3.89
N ALA A 162 -9.17 12.20 -3.57
CA ALA A 162 -9.99 11.42 -2.64
C ALA A 162 -10.33 10.03 -3.21
N PRO A 163 -10.54 8.99 -2.37
CA PRO A 163 -10.94 7.66 -2.82
C PRO A 163 -12.11 7.72 -3.83
N PRO A 164 -11.99 7.10 -5.03
CA PRO A 164 -13.03 7.16 -6.05
C PRO A 164 -14.37 6.55 -5.60
N LEU A 165 -14.31 5.59 -4.66
CA LEU A 165 -15.45 4.94 -4.03
C LEU A 165 -15.43 5.27 -2.53
N PRO A 166 -16.42 5.98 -1.97
CA PRO A 166 -16.48 6.22 -0.52
C PRO A 166 -16.52 4.90 0.26
N LEU A 167 -15.83 4.82 1.40
CA LEU A 167 -15.73 3.57 2.17
C LEU A 167 -17.10 3.04 2.66
N ALA A 168 -18.03 3.96 2.95
CA ALA A 168 -19.41 3.63 3.30
C ALA A 168 -20.19 3.02 2.14
N GLU A 169 -19.77 3.29 0.90
CA GLU A 169 -20.39 2.81 -0.32
C GLU A 169 -19.71 1.56 -0.90
N VAL A 170 -18.61 1.11 -0.29
CA VAL A 170 -18.01 -0.19 -0.64
C VAL A 170 -19.06 -1.29 -0.43
N PRO A 171 -19.42 -2.05 -1.48
CA PRO A 171 -20.38 -3.13 -1.39
C PRO A 171 -19.97 -4.22 -0.38
N ALA A 172 -20.88 -5.14 -0.08
CA ALA A 172 -20.53 -6.31 0.72
C ALA A 172 -19.33 -7.06 0.11
N LEU A 173 -18.33 -7.32 0.95
CA LEU A 173 -17.09 -8.02 0.60
C LEU A 173 -17.11 -9.44 1.14
N ASP A 174 -16.49 -10.35 0.41
CA ASP A 174 -16.20 -11.71 0.87
C ASP A 174 -14.82 -11.81 1.53
N ALA A 175 -13.88 -10.95 1.13
CA ALA A 175 -12.58 -10.85 1.78
C ALA A 175 -11.92 -9.47 1.57
N VAL A 176 -11.04 -9.13 2.50
CA VAL A 176 -9.97 -8.14 2.30
C VAL A 176 -8.65 -8.92 2.18
N VAL A 177 -7.78 -8.50 1.26
CA VAL A 177 -6.49 -9.14 1.00
C VAL A 177 -5.38 -8.09 1.14
N ILE A 178 -4.33 -8.40 1.89
CA ILE A 178 -3.20 -7.50 2.13
C ILE A 178 -1.92 -8.11 1.58
N SER A 179 -1.07 -7.35 0.89
CA SER A 179 0.23 -7.80 0.39
C SER A 179 1.34 -7.73 1.44
N HIS A 180 1.41 -6.66 2.23
CA HIS A 180 2.44 -6.45 3.24
C HIS A 180 2.04 -5.30 4.20
N ASP A 181 2.90 -5.01 5.18
CA ASP A 181 2.60 -4.12 6.30
C ASP A 181 2.98 -2.64 6.11
N HIS A 182 3.35 -2.16 4.91
CA HIS A 182 3.62 -0.73 4.72
C HIS A 182 2.34 0.13 4.72
N TYR A 183 2.49 1.43 5.04
CA TYR A 183 1.36 2.33 5.28
C TYR A 183 0.48 2.63 4.05
N ASP A 184 1.04 2.51 2.85
CA ASP A 184 0.34 2.68 1.58
C ASP A 184 -0.30 1.40 1.04
N HIS A 185 -0.20 0.30 1.80
CA HIS A 185 -0.86 -0.99 1.52
C HIS A 185 -1.73 -1.49 2.68
N LEU A 186 -1.39 -1.09 3.91
CA LEU A 186 -2.08 -1.44 5.14
C LEU A 186 -2.39 -0.18 5.98
N ASP A 187 -3.60 0.33 5.78
CA ASP A 187 -4.10 1.56 6.37
C ASP A 187 -5.01 1.27 7.58
N GLU A 188 -4.54 1.61 8.79
CA GLU A 188 -5.27 1.39 10.05
C GLU A 188 -6.74 1.89 10.00
N PRO A 189 -7.03 3.16 9.67
CA PRO A 189 -8.41 3.66 9.71
C PRO A 189 -9.32 2.87 8.77
N THR A 190 -8.82 2.44 7.61
CA THR A 190 -9.55 1.56 6.70
C THR A 190 -9.82 0.19 7.33
N ILE A 191 -8.80 -0.45 7.90
CA ILE A 191 -8.97 -1.77 8.54
C ILE A 191 -9.98 -1.70 9.69
N LYS A 192 -9.89 -0.70 10.56
CA LYS A 192 -10.84 -0.51 11.68
C LYS A 192 -12.27 -0.34 11.20
N ALA A 193 -12.48 0.42 10.14
CA ALA A 193 -13.80 0.61 9.54
C ALA A 193 -14.35 -0.65 8.87
N LEU A 194 -13.48 -1.57 8.42
CA LEU A 194 -13.85 -2.84 7.78
C LEU A 194 -13.96 -4.03 8.75
N ALA A 195 -13.33 -3.95 9.93
CA ALA A 195 -13.18 -5.07 10.88
C ALA A 195 -14.50 -5.81 11.19
N ALA A 196 -15.59 -5.06 11.41
CA ALA A 196 -16.90 -5.62 11.69
C ALA A 196 -17.68 -6.03 10.43
N ARG A 197 -17.41 -5.40 9.28
CA ARG A 197 -18.18 -5.50 8.03
C ARG A 197 -17.73 -6.66 7.13
N VAL A 198 -16.47 -7.06 7.22
CA VAL A 198 -15.85 -8.03 6.31
C VAL A 198 -15.75 -9.39 7.02
N PRO A 199 -16.12 -10.50 6.34
CA PRO A 199 -16.12 -11.81 6.96
C PRO A 199 -14.70 -12.43 7.06
N ARG A 200 -13.77 -12.04 6.18
CA ARG A 200 -12.40 -12.57 6.16
C ARG A 200 -11.34 -11.52 5.78
N PHE A 201 -10.20 -11.60 6.43
CA PHE A 201 -8.96 -10.89 6.07
C PHE A 201 -7.90 -11.93 5.75
N ILE A 202 -7.29 -11.84 4.57
CA ILE A 202 -6.29 -12.78 4.08
C ILE A 202 -4.98 -12.00 3.94
N VAL A 203 -3.97 -12.40 4.70
CA VAL A 203 -2.74 -11.62 4.84
C VAL A 203 -1.51 -12.55 4.88
N PRO A 204 -0.29 -12.05 4.67
CA PRO A 204 0.92 -12.83 4.87
C PRO A 204 1.17 -13.11 6.36
N LEU A 205 2.04 -14.07 6.67
CA LEU A 205 2.45 -14.37 8.04
C LEU A 205 2.89 -13.11 8.81
N GLY A 206 2.35 -12.94 10.03
CA GLY A 206 2.72 -11.87 10.95
C GLY A 206 1.87 -10.61 10.81
N VAL A 207 1.37 -10.30 9.60
CA VAL A 207 0.51 -9.13 9.37
C VAL A 207 -0.79 -9.21 10.19
N GLY A 208 -1.26 -10.41 10.48
CA GLY A 208 -2.46 -10.64 11.31
C GLY A 208 -2.36 -10.04 12.72
N ALA A 209 -1.14 -9.86 13.25
CA ALA A 209 -0.94 -9.22 14.56
C ALA A 209 -1.44 -7.76 14.57
N HIS A 210 -1.16 -7.00 13.50
CA HIS A 210 -1.63 -5.61 13.39
C HIS A 210 -3.16 -5.55 13.29
N LEU A 211 -3.77 -6.42 12.46
CA LEU A 211 -5.22 -6.49 12.27
C LEU A 211 -5.94 -6.83 13.58
N GLU A 212 -5.43 -7.82 14.32
CA GLU A 212 -5.98 -8.22 15.62
C GLU A 212 -5.89 -7.08 16.63
N TYR A 213 -4.75 -6.40 16.70
CA TYR A 213 -4.58 -5.21 17.54
C TYR A 213 -5.55 -4.08 17.20
N TRP A 214 -5.90 -3.92 15.92
CA TRP A 214 -6.89 -2.94 15.46
C TRP A 214 -8.35 -3.42 15.57
N GLY A 215 -8.59 -4.58 16.16
CA GLY A 215 -9.94 -5.06 16.50
C GLY A 215 -10.58 -5.98 15.47
N VAL A 216 -9.83 -6.53 14.51
CA VAL A 216 -10.30 -7.64 13.68
C VAL A 216 -10.30 -8.92 14.53
N ALA A 217 -11.42 -9.64 14.55
CA ALA A 217 -11.53 -10.89 15.30
C ALA A 217 -10.54 -11.95 14.76
N PRO A 218 -9.75 -12.64 15.60
CA PRO A 218 -8.73 -13.60 15.17
C PRO A 218 -9.23 -14.67 14.20
N GLU A 219 -10.44 -15.17 14.41
CA GLU A 219 -11.10 -16.19 13.58
C GLU A 219 -11.43 -15.71 12.16
N ARG A 220 -11.41 -14.39 11.92
CA ARG A 220 -11.58 -13.79 10.59
C ARG A 220 -10.26 -13.58 9.86
N ILE A 221 -9.12 -13.78 10.52
CA ILE A 221 -7.79 -13.56 9.95
C ILE A 221 -7.23 -14.90 9.46
N THR A 222 -6.89 -14.97 8.18
CA THR A 222 -6.14 -16.08 7.59
C THR A 222 -4.76 -15.58 7.19
N GLU A 223 -3.75 -16.00 7.93
CA GLU A 223 -2.36 -15.72 7.59
C GLU A 223 -1.80 -16.84 6.70
N LEU A 224 -1.06 -16.50 5.64
CA LEU A 224 -0.49 -17.45 4.69
C LEU A 224 1.00 -17.20 4.49
N ASP A 225 1.78 -18.27 4.43
CA ASP A 225 3.15 -18.25 3.92
C ASP A 225 3.15 -18.33 2.37
N TRP A 226 4.29 -18.10 1.74
CA TRP A 226 4.42 -18.27 0.30
C TRP A 226 4.04 -19.69 -0.14
N TRP A 227 3.28 -19.75 -1.23
CA TRP A 227 2.67 -20.94 -1.81
C TRP A 227 1.54 -21.59 -1.00
N GLU A 228 1.26 -21.12 0.22
CA GLU A 228 0.04 -21.47 0.91
C GLU A 228 -1.17 -20.81 0.23
N ARG A 229 -2.34 -21.43 0.41
CA ARG A 229 -3.57 -21.02 -0.23
C ARG A 229 -4.77 -21.15 0.68
N THR A 230 -5.78 -20.36 0.39
CA THR A 230 -7.11 -20.44 0.99
C THR A 230 -8.17 -20.28 -0.09
N GLU A 231 -9.43 -20.53 0.24
CA GLU A 231 -10.55 -20.39 -0.69
C GLU A 231 -11.61 -19.44 -0.14
N VAL A 232 -12.09 -18.55 -1.01
CA VAL A 232 -13.19 -17.62 -0.74
C VAL A 232 -14.21 -17.74 -1.85
N ARG A 233 -15.41 -18.23 -1.53
CA ARG A 233 -16.52 -18.39 -2.49
C ARG A 233 -16.11 -19.12 -3.79
N GLY A 234 -15.33 -20.19 -3.69
CA GLY A 234 -14.87 -20.97 -4.86
C GLY A 234 -13.66 -20.38 -5.59
N VAL A 235 -13.16 -19.22 -5.17
CA VAL A 235 -11.95 -18.60 -5.72
C VAL A 235 -10.78 -18.96 -4.79
N THR A 236 -9.76 -19.61 -5.34
CA THR A 236 -8.53 -19.92 -4.61
C THR A 236 -7.63 -18.71 -4.61
N LEU A 237 -7.22 -18.26 -3.42
CA LEU A 237 -6.16 -17.26 -3.25
C LEU A 237 -4.86 -17.96 -2.87
N VAL A 238 -3.78 -17.65 -3.57
CA VAL A 238 -2.44 -18.17 -3.29
C VAL A 238 -1.52 -17.01 -2.95
N SER A 239 -0.86 -17.08 -1.79
CA SER A 239 0.23 -16.17 -1.44
C SER A 239 1.43 -16.54 -2.31
N THR A 240 1.98 -15.58 -3.03
CA THR A 240 3.10 -15.80 -3.97
C THR A 240 4.37 -15.09 -3.51
N PRO A 241 5.55 -15.63 -3.83
CA PRO A 241 6.80 -14.97 -3.49
C PRO A 241 6.93 -13.57 -4.08
N ALA A 242 7.54 -12.69 -3.31
CA ALA A 242 7.91 -11.33 -3.69
C ALA A 242 9.31 -11.01 -3.13
N ARG A 243 9.99 -10.02 -3.72
CA ARG A 243 11.29 -9.53 -3.27
C ARG A 243 11.13 -8.12 -2.72
N HIS A 244 10.79 -8.01 -1.43
CA HIS A 244 10.51 -6.74 -0.76
C HIS A 244 10.99 -6.78 0.69
N PHE A 245 10.40 -5.94 1.55
CA PHE A 245 10.63 -5.92 2.98
C PHE A 245 9.34 -5.52 3.72
N SER A 246 9.38 -5.60 5.04
CA SER A 246 8.29 -5.15 5.93
C SER A 246 8.82 -4.18 6.99
N GLY A 247 7.93 -3.43 7.62
CA GLY A 247 8.22 -2.64 8.81
C GLY A 247 7.36 -1.38 8.91
N ARG A 248 6.90 -1.08 10.12
CA ARG A 248 6.07 0.09 10.43
C ARG A 248 6.77 1.06 11.38
N PHE A 249 7.82 0.64 12.09
CA PHE A 249 8.50 1.49 13.06
C PHE A 249 10.00 1.15 13.25
N LEU A 250 10.57 1.61 14.36
CA LEU A 250 11.90 1.22 14.81
C LEU A 250 11.89 -0.23 15.28
N ASN A 251 12.87 -1.01 14.82
CA ASN A 251 13.14 -2.39 15.24
C ASN A 251 12.04 -3.42 14.90
N ASP A 252 11.22 -3.20 13.88
CA ASP A 252 10.25 -4.19 13.36
C ASP A 252 10.47 -4.54 11.88
N ARG A 253 11.59 -4.10 11.31
CA ARG A 253 11.95 -4.42 9.93
C ARG A 253 11.97 -5.93 9.70
N ASP A 254 11.31 -6.38 8.65
CA ASP A 254 11.23 -7.77 8.21
C ASP A 254 10.59 -8.72 9.27
N ALA A 255 9.78 -8.17 10.20
CA ALA A 255 9.09 -8.95 11.23
C ALA A 255 7.81 -9.62 10.73
N THR A 256 7.27 -9.17 9.60
CA THR A 256 6.13 -9.79 8.91
C THR A 256 6.52 -10.14 7.48
N LEU A 257 5.80 -11.09 6.87
CA LEU A 257 6.04 -11.51 5.50
C LEU A 257 5.39 -10.51 4.52
N TRP A 258 5.93 -10.41 3.31
CA TRP A 258 5.37 -9.69 2.16
C TRP A 258 4.99 -10.68 1.06
N SER A 259 3.97 -10.40 0.26
CA SER A 259 3.47 -11.34 -0.75
C SER A 259 2.80 -10.65 -1.93
N GLY A 260 2.96 -11.24 -3.12
CA GLY A 260 1.97 -11.07 -4.19
C GLY A 260 0.81 -12.04 -4.02
N TRP A 261 -0.26 -11.88 -4.79
CA TRP A 261 -1.47 -12.69 -4.70
C TRP A 261 -1.93 -13.18 -6.08
N ALA A 262 -2.19 -14.48 -6.19
CA ALA A 262 -2.92 -15.05 -7.31
C ALA A 262 -4.36 -15.36 -6.89
N PHE A 263 -5.33 -14.91 -7.68
CA PHE A 263 -6.76 -15.15 -7.52
C PHE A 263 -7.21 -16.08 -8.65
N LEU A 264 -7.58 -17.30 -8.31
CA LEU A 264 -7.88 -18.37 -9.26
C LEU A 264 -9.35 -18.78 -9.14
N GLY A 265 -10.16 -18.28 -10.07
CA GLY A 265 -11.50 -18.80 -10.33
C GLY A 265 -11.46 -20.06 -11.19
N ALA A 266 -12.63 -20.61 -11.49
CA ALA A 266 -12.83 -21.73 -12.38
C ALA A 266 -12.40 -21.42 -13.83
N GLU A 267 -12.68 -20.22 -14.31
CA GLU A 267 -12.39 -19.75 -15.67
C GLU A 267 -11.44 -18.56 -15.72
N ARG A 268 -11.45 -17.71 -14.69
CA ARG A 268 -10.74 -16.44 -14.66
C ARG A 268 -9.62 -16.42 -13.64
N ARG A 269 -8.55 -15.71 -13.97
CA ARG A 269 -7.37 -15.60 -13.10
C ARG A 269 -6.81 -14.18 -13.07
N VAL A 270 -6.53 -13.69 -11.87
CA VAL A 270 -5.89 -12.39 -11.64
C VAL A 270 -4.59 -12.60 -10.86
N TYR A 271 -3.56 -11.86 -11.22
CA TYR A 271 -2.34 -11.74 -10.43
C TYR A 271 -2.18 -10.30 -9.94
N TYR A 272 -1.80 -10.13 -8.68
CA TYR A 272 -1.39 -8.86 -8.10
C TYR A 272 0.01 -9.04 -7.48
N SER A 273 0.97 -8.19 -7.82
CA SER A 273 2.36 -8.39 -7.39
C SER A 273 2.61 -8.06 -5.92
N GLY A 274 1.77 -7.22 -5.30
CA GLY A 274 2.23 -6.42 -4.17
C GLY A 274 3.37 -5.49 -4.62
N ASP A 275 4.13 -4.99 -3.65
CA ASP A 275 5.42 -4.37 -3.92
C ASP A 275 6.51 -5.43 -3.96
N THR A 276 7.42 -5.30 -4.91
CA THR A 276 8.47 -6.27 -5.16
C THR A 276 9.50 -5.72 -6.14
N ALA A 277 10.73 -6.19 -6.04
CA ALA A 277 11.73 -6.11 -7.09
C ALA A 277 11.67 -7.31 -8.04
N MET A 278 12.48 -7.25 -9.10
CA MET A 278 12.60 -8.36 -10.05
C MET A 278 13.20 -9.61 -9.37
N THR A 279 12.59 -10.75 -9.67
CA THR A 279 12.96 -12.09 -9.19
C THR A 279 12.72 -13.16 -10.24
N PRO A 280 13.52 -14.24 -10.29
CA PRO A 280 13.21 -15.40 -11.12
C PRO A 280 11.92 -16.12 -10.68
N GLN A 281 11.46 -15.92 -9.44
CA GLN A 281 10.22 -16.52 -8.92
C GLN A 281 8.98 -16.17 -9.76
N PHE A 282 8.98 -15.07 -10.53
CA PHE A 282 7.88 -14.77 -11.44
C PHE A 282 7.65 -15.86 -12.51
N GLU A 283 8.70 -16.50 -13.00
CA GLU A 283 8.58 -17.62 -13.96
C GLU A 283 7.90 -18.83 -13.29
N GLU A 284 8.22 -19.09 -12.02
CA GLU A 284 7.60 -20.17 -11.25
C GLU A 284 6.12 -19.87 -10.98
N ILE A 285 5.78 -18.61 -10.65
CA ILE A 285 4.40 -18.14 -10.52
C ILE A 285 3.64 -18.36 -11.83
N GLY A 286 4.19 -17.92 -12.97
CA GLY A 286 3.57 -18.09 -14.28
C GLY A 286 3.41 -19.56 -14.69
N ALA A 287 4.39 -20.41 -14.36
CA ALA A 287 4.35 -21.83 -14.64
C ALA A 287 3.30 -22.59 -13.81
N ARG A 288 3.15 -22.24 -12.52
CA ARG A 288 2.25 -22.94 -11.60
C ARG A 288 0.81 -22.43 -11.65
N LEU A 289 0.63 -21.13 -11.79
CA LEU A 289 -0.64 -20.45 -11.53
C LEU A 289 -1.20 -19.74 -12.77
N GLY A 290 -0.35 -19.41 -13.75
CA GLY A 290 -0.76 -18.78 -15.00
C GLY A 290 -1.40 -19.75 -16.01
N PRO A 291 -1.81 -19.24 -17.20
CA PRO A 291 -1.78 -17.83 -17.58
C PRO A 291 -2.84 -17.00 -16.84
N PHE A 292 -2.58 -15.71 -16.63
CA PHE A 292 -3.50 -14.77 -15.97
C PHE A 292 -4.23 -13.90 -17.00
N ASP A 293 -5.52 -13.67 -16.78
CA ASP A 293 -6.31 -12.75 -17.61
C ASP A 293 -5.87 -11.30 -17.41
N LEU A 294 -5.70 -10.91 -16.14
CA LEU A 294 -5.26 -9.58 -15.73
C LEU A 294 -4.07 -9.72 -14.77
N THR A 295 -3.05 -8.88 -14.94
CA THR A 295 -1.97 -8.74 -13.96
C THR A 295 -1.87 -7.30 -13.51
N PHE A 296 -1.91 -7.08 -12.21
CA PHE A 296 -1.69 -5.80 -11.56
C PHE A 296 -0.28 -5.81 -10.97
N ILE A 297 0.65 -5.08 -11.61
CA ILE A 297 2.06 -5.10 -11.23
C ILE A 297 2.52 -3.70 -10.87
N GLU A 298 3.20 -3.57 -9.73
CA GLU A 298 3.75 -2.29 -9.29
C GLU A 298 4.73 -1.72 -10.33
N ALA A 299 4.63 -0.41 -10.57
CA ALA A 299 5.48 0.27 -11.55
C ALA A 299 5.95 1.65 -11.07
N GLY A 300 5.45 2.14 -9.94
CA GLY A 300 5.84 3.42 -9.34
C GLY A 300 6.62 3.24 -8.04
N ALA A 301 6.92 4.34 -7.37
CA ALA A 301 7.76 4.41 -6.17
C ALA A 301 9.20 3.88 -6.35
N TYR A 302 9.67 3.75 -7.59
CA TYR A 302 10.98 3.16 -7.88
C TYR A 302 12.12 4.19 -7.89
N ASN A 303 13.35 3.69 -7.76
CA ASN A 303 14.59 4.39 -8.10
C ASN A 303 15.74 3.37 -8.19
N ALA A 304 16.79 3.71 -8.94
CA ALA A 304 17.98 2.88 -9.03
C ALA A 304 18.61 2.54 -7.67
N ASN A 305 18.53 3.46 -6.69
CA ASN A 305 19.11 3.27 -5.36
C ASN A 305 18.37 2.23 -4.48
N TRP A 306 17.18 1.78 -4.87
CA TRP A 306 16.39 0.76 -4.18
C TRP A 306 15.69 -0.20 -5.14
N ALA A 307 16.36 -0.49 -6.26
CA ALA A 307 15.85 -1.41 -7.30
C ALA A 307 15.69 -2.87 -6.82
N ASP A 308 16.14 -3.20 -5.61
CA ASP A 308 16.00 -4.52 -4.99
C ASP A 308 14.76 -4.65 -4.09
N VAL A 309 13.92 -3.60 -4.04
CA VAL A 309 12.61 -3.62 -3.36
C VAL A 309 11.45 -3.13 -4.24
N HIS A 310 11.72 -2.33 -5.28
CA HIS A 310 10.72 -1.92 -6.27
C HIS A 310 11.19 -2.26 -7.70
N LEU A 311 10.27 -2.79 -8.52
CA LEU A 311 10.52 -3.22 -9.91
C LEU A 311 10.90 -2.03 -10.80
N GLY A 312 10.06 -1.01 -10.78
CA GLY A 312 10.06 0.02 -11.82
C GLY A 312 9.46 -0.44 -13.16
N PRO A 313 9.33 0.48 -14.13
CA PRO A 313 8.38 0.33 -15.24
C PRO A 313 8.73 -0.77 -16.24
N GLU A 314 9.98 -0.84 -16.69
CA GLU A 314 10.42 -1.83 -17.68
C GLU A 314 10.42 -3.23 -17.09
N GLN A 315 10.79 -3.33 -15.81
CA GLN A 315 10.79 -4.59 -15.08
C GLN A 315 9.35 -5.07 -14.80
N ALA A 316 8.38 -4.18 -14.60
CA ALA A 316 6.97 -4.56 -14.51
C ALA A 316 6.45 -5.25 -15.79
N VAL A 317 6.84 -4.75 -16.97
CA VAL A 317 6.52 -5.38 -18.26
C VAL A 317 7.20 -6.74 -18.41
N ALA A 318 8.45 -6.88 -17.95
CA ALA A 318 9.13 -8.17 -17.94
C ALA A 318 8.46 -9.17 -16.98
N ALA A 319 8.12 -8.76 -15.75
CA ALA A 319 7.44 -9.58 -14.77
C ALA A 319 6.08 -10.06 -15.28
N HIS A 320 5.31 -9.19 -15.96
CA HIS A 320 4.06 -9.54 -16.63
C HIS A 320 4.22 -10.73 -17.59
N ARG A 321 5.29 -10.73 -18.41
CA ARG A 321 5.58 -11.82 -19.34
C ARG A 321 5.97 -13.10 -18.62
N MET A 322 6.80 -13.00 -17.58
CA MET A 322 7.24 -14.14 -16.77
C MET A 322 6.05 -14.83 -16.07
N VAL A 323 5.10 -14.05 -15.55
CA VAL A 323 3.87 -14.61 -14.96
C VAL A 323 2.83 -15.07 -16.00
N ARG A 324 3.11 -14.91 -17.30
CA ARG A 324 2.21 -15.26 -18.42
C ARG A 324 0.87 -14.52 -18.36
N GLY A 325 0.92 -13.22 -18.07
CA GLY A 325 -0.24 -12.34 -18.13
C GLY A 325 -0.72 -12.09 -19.57
N ARG A 326 -2.01 -11.82 -19.73
CA ARG A 326 -2.62 -11.43 -21.02
C ARG A 326 -2.77 -9.91 -21.16
N LEU A 327 -3.18 -9.23 -20.09
CA LEU A 327 -3.30 -7.77 -20.04
C LEU A 327 -2.64 -7.23 -18.77
N LEU A 328 -1.65 -6.35 -18.96
CA LEU A 328 -0.97 -5.65 -17.87
C LEU A 328 -1.77 -4.41 -17.46
N VAL A 329 -1.94 -4.21 -16.15
CA VAL A 329 -2.40 -2.96 -15.55
C VAL A 329 -1.35 -2.51 -14.53
N PRO A 330 -0.57 -1.45 -14.78
CA PRO A 330 0.40 -0.98 -13.81
C PRO A 330 -0.28 -0.29 -12.63
N VAL A 331 0.18 -0.59 -11.42
CA VAL A 331 -0.31 -0.04 -10.16
C VAL A 331 0.84 0.65 -9.40
N HIS A 332 0.57 1.11 -8.17
CA HIS A 332 1.55 1.77 -7.31
C HIS A 332 2.01 3.16 -7.82
N TRP A 333 1.16 3.86 -8.58
CA TRP A 333 1.43 5.20 -9.12
C TRP A 333 0.21 6.12 -9.03
N ALA A 334 0.41 7.41 -9.34
CA ALA A 334 -0.59 8.48 -9.41
C ALA A 334 -1.39 8.82 -8.14
N LEU A 335 -1.09 8.24 -6.97
CA LEU A 335 -1.80 8.62 -5.73
C LEU A 335 -0.92 9.38 -4.73
N PHE A 336 0.32 8.92 -4.50
CA PHE A 336 1.23 9.45 -3.49
C PHE A 336 2.59 9.81 -4.10
N ASP A 337 3.24 10.82 -3.51
CA ASP A 337 4.61 11.24 -3.82
C ASP A 337 5.59 10.45 -2.93
N LEU A 338 5.90 9.21 -3.35
CA LEU A 338 6.72 8.25 -2.60
C LEU A 338 8.12 8.02 -3.18
N ALA A 339 8.45 8.65 -4.31
CA ALA A 339 9.76 8.52 -4.94
C ALA A 339 10.21 9.81 -5.63
N LEU A 340 11.35 9.75 -6.31
CA LEU A 340 11.98 10.91 -6.94
C LEU A 340 11.55 11.13 -8.40
N HIS A 341 10.84 10.18 -9.02
CA HIS A 341 10.34 10.32 -10.39
C HIS A 341 9.11 11.24 -10.47
N GLY A 342 8.77 11.72 -11.68
CA GLY A 342 7.52 12.46 -11.90
C GLY A 342 6.29 11.57 -11.69
N TRP A 343 5.13 12.12 -11.32
CA TRP A 343 3.96 11.29 -10.99
C TRP A 343 3.37 10.54 -12.19
N THR A 344 3.58 11.03 -13.42
CA THR A 344 3.17 10.39 -14.68
C THR A 344 4.22 9.46 -15.27
N GLU A 345 5.48 9.60 -14.86
CA GLU A 345 6.62 8.88 -15.42
C GLU A 345 6.46 7.34 -15.38
N PRO A 346 5.95 6.72 -14.30
CA PRO A 346 5.68 5.28 -14.29
C PRO A 346 4.83 4.82 -15.46
N ALA A 347 3.74 5.54 -15.76
CA ALA A 347 2.83 5.16 -16.82
C ALA A 347 3.42 5.38 -18.22
N GLU A 348 4.14 6.47 -18.43
CA GLU A 348 4.85 6.73 -19.70
C GLU A 348 5.88 5.65 -20.00
N ARG A 349 6.69 5.28 -19.01
CA ARG A 349 7.72 4.25 -19.16
C ARG A 349 7.13 2.86 -19.36
N VAL A 350 6.08 2.48 -18.61
CA VAL A 350 5.38 1.21 -18.85
C VAL A 350 4.80 1.19 -20.26
N ARG A 351 4.18 2.28 -20.72
CA ARG A 351 3.59 2.36 -22.08
C ARG A 351 4.65 2.13 -23.15
N ALA A 352 5.79 2.83 -23.06
CA ALA A 352 6.90 2.69 -24.00
C ALA A 352 7.50 1.27 -23.97
N ALA A 353 7.73 0.73 -22.78
CA ALA A 353 8.27 -0.63 -22.62
C ALA A 353 7.31 -1.71 -23.12
N ALA A 354 6.01 -1.55 -22.89
CA ALA A 354 4.98 -2.46 -23.35
C ALA A 354 4.86 -2.45 -24.88
N GLU A 355 4.90 -1.27 -25.51
CA GLU A 355 4.93 -1.11 -26.97
C GLU A 355 6.13 -1.84 -27.58
N ALA A 356 7.34 -1.58 -27.05
CA ALA A 356 8.57 -2.23 -27.51
C ALA A 356 8.55 -3.77 -27.34
N ALA A 357 7.85 -4.28 -26.32
CA ALA A 357 7.76 -5.69 -26.00
C ALA A 357 6.56 -6.42 -26.64
N GLY A 358 5.66 -5.70 -27.32
CA GLY A 358 4.42 -6.26 -27.86
C GLY A 358 3.45 -6.73 -26.76
N VAL A 359 3.46 -6.08 -25.60
CA VAL A 359 2.60 -6.39 -24.45
C VAL A 359 1.35 -5.52 -24.48
N SER A 360 0.18 -6.13 -24.31
CA SER A 360 -1.07 -5.39 -24.11
C SER A 360 -1.11 -4.79 -22.71
N VAL A 361 -1.36 -3.48 -22.63
CA VAL A 361 -1.44 -2.73 -21.38
C VAL A 361 -2.70 -1.86 -21.35
N ALA A 362 -3.31 -1.74 -20.17
CA ALA A 362 -4.40 -0.82 -19.90
C ALA A 362 -4.03 0.12 -18.74
N PHE A 363 -4.45 1.37 -18.85
CA PHE A 363 -4.20 2.44 -17.87
C PHE A 363 -5.53 3.03 -17.41
N PRO A 364 -6.32 2.32 -16.60
CA PRO A 364 -7.58 2.84 -16.10
C PRO A 364 -7.38 4.18 -15.38
N ARG A 365 -8.37 5.08 -15.45
CA ARG A 365 -8.43 6.18 -14.49
C ARG A 365 -8.74 5.64 -13.10
N PRO A 366 -8.37 6.33 -12.01
CA PRO A 366 -8.83 5.97 -10.68
C PRO A 366 -10.37 5.91 -10.63
N GLY A 367 -10.91 4.78 -10.20
CA GLY A 367 -12.33 4.43 -10.19
C GLY A 367 -12.82 3.74 -11.47
N GLU A 368 -12.01 3.63 -12.51
CA GLU A 368 -12.39 2.93 -13.75
C GLU A 368 -12.25 1.41 -13.60
N SER A 369 -13.18 0.69 -14.23
CA SER A 369 -13.21 -0.77 -14.21
C SER A 369 -12.55 -1.35 -15.46
N ILE A 370 -11.85 -2.47 -15.29
CA ILE A 370 -11.13 -3.21 -16.32
C ILE A 370 -11.68 -4.64 -16.34
N THR A 371 -11.91 -5.15 -17.54
CA THR A 371 -12.29 -6.54 -17.80
C THR A 371 -11.29 -7.16 -18.76
N PRO A 372 -11.18 -8.50 -18.81
CA PRO A 372 -10.34 -9.17 -19.79
C PRO A 372 -10.68 -8.75 -21.22
N GLY A 373 -9.67 -8.43 -22.02
CA GLY A 373 -9.84 -7.97 -23.40
C GLY A 373 -10.24 -6.51 -23.55
N ALA A 374 -10.14 -5.70 -22.48
CA ALA A 374 -10.29 -4.25 -22.58
C ALA A 374 -9.35 -3.66 -23.65
N PRO A 375 -9.79 -2.64 -24.40
CA PRO A 375 -8.95 -2.01 -25.41
C PRO A 375 -7.77 -1.26 -24.75
N PRO A 376 -6.71 -0.96 -25.52
CA PRO A 376 -5.67 -0.03 -25.08
C PRO A 376 -6.29 1.27 -24.58
N THR A 377 -5.73 1.82 -23.50
CA THR A 377 -6.27 3.04 -22.89
C THR A 377 -5.54 4.27 -23.42
N GLU A 378 -6.31 5.29 -23.80
CA GLU A 378 -5.75 6.61 -24.10
C GLU A 378 -5.16 7.23 -22.81
N PRO A 379 -3.98 7.89 -22.89
CA PRO A 379 -3.42 8.60 -21.75
C PRO A 379 -4.40 9.64 -21.20
N TRP A 380 -4.68 9.57 -19.89
CA TRP A 380 -5.54 10.54 -19.19
C TRP A 380 -4.74 11.54 -18.35
N TRP A 381 -3.42 11.40 -18.31
CA TRP A 381 -2.48 12.29 -17.64
C TRP A 381 -1.84 13.28 -18.63
N PRO A 382 -1.34 14.43 -18.17
CA PRO A 382 -0.61 15.37 -19.04
C PRO A 382 0.74 14.79 -19.46
N THR A 383 1.20 15.14 -20.66
CA THR A 383 2.59 14.91 -21.05
C THR A 383 3.52 15.83 -20.27
N LEU A 384 4.40 15.27 -19.45
CA LEU A 384 5.39 15.97 -18.65
C LEU A 384 6.79 15.43 -18.98
N PRO A 385 7.87 16.19 -18.74
CA PRO A 385 9.23 15.65 -18.85
C PRO A 385 9.43 14.41 -17.95
N TRP A 386 9.98 13.35 -18.53
CA TRP A 386 10.31 12.09 -17.85
C TRP A 386 11.63 11.51 -18.39
N GLN A 387 12.28 10.65 -17.61
CA GLN A 387 13.57 10.04 -17.98
C GLN A 387 13.41 8.64 -18.56
N THR A 388 14.07 8.34 -19.68
CA THR A 388 13.99 7.02 -20.32
C THR A 388 14.70 5.93 -19.53
N ALA A 389 14.49 4.66 -19.92
CA ALA A 389 15.21 3.52 -19.36
C ALA A 389 16.74 3.65 -19.54
N GLU A 390 17.21 4.27 -20.63
CA GLU A 390 18.62 4.55 -20.87
C GLU A 390 19.18 5.66 -19.98
N GLU A 391 18.36 6.69 -19.70
CA GLU A 391 18.77 7.84 -18.88
C GLU A 391 18.75 7.52 -17.39
N ALA A 392 17.74 6.77 -16.94
CA ALA A 392 17.51 6.41 -15.54
C ALA A 392 17.14 4.92 -15.41
N PRO A 393 18.13 4.00 -15.58
CA PRO A 393 17.89 2.57 -15.52
C PRO A 393 17.53 2.12 -14.10
N VAL A 394 16.56 1.22 -14.01
CA VAL A 394 16.17 0.54 -12.78
C VAL A 394 16.36 -0.95 -13.01
N VAL A 395 17.37 -1.52 -12.36
CA VAL A 395 17.74 -2.92 -12.53
C VAL A 395 18.01 -3.53 -11.16
N SER A 396 17.14 -4.45 -10.75
CA SER A 396 17.39 -5.25 -9.54
C SER A 396 18.70 -6.05 -9.66
N SER A 397 19.48 -6.05 -8.59
CA SER A 397 20.70 -6.83 -8.43
C SER A 397 20.41 -8.32 -8.63
N GLY A 398 21.38 -9.02 -9.22
CA GLY A 398 21.29 -10.46 -9.49
C GLY A 398 20.35 -10.81 -10.66
N MET A 399 19.75 -9.83 -11.32
CA MET A 399 18.90 -10.00 -12.49
C MET A 399 19.58 -9.39 -13.74
N PRO A 400 19.40 -10.01 -14.93
CA PRO A 400 19.82 -9.37 -16.16
C PRO A 400 19.01 -8.08 -16.38
N ALA A 401 19.64 -7.07 -16.98
CA ALA A 401 18.91 -5.89 -17.44
C ALA A 401 17.80 -6.33 -18.42
N PRO A 402 16.59 -5.73 -18.35
CA PRO A 402 15.54 -6.01 -19.32
C PRO A 402 16.09 -5.79 -20.74
N ALA A 403 15.81 -6.70 -21.66
CA ALA A 403 16.18 -6.50 -23.05
C ALA A 403 15.34 -5.33 -23.61
N LEU A 404 15.94 -4.14 -23.70
CA LEU A 404 15.31 -2.91 -24.20
C LEU A 404 15.05 -2.91 -25.72
N THR A 405 15.17 -4.06 -26.40
CA THR A 405 15.05 -4.14 -27.86
C THR A 405 14.18 -5.31 -28.29
N SER A 406 13.25 -5.01 -29.21
CA SER A 406 12.51 -6.03 -29.94
C SER A 406 13.48 -6.89 -30.74
N ARG A 407 13.38 -8.21 -30.60
CA ARG A 407 13.80 -9.07 -31.70
C ARG A 407 12.81 -8.81 -32.83
N ARG A 408 13.31 -8.13 -33.87
CA ARG A 408 12.58 -7.82 -35.11
C ARG A 408 11.91 -9.05 -35.70
#